data_AF-K9K3W9-F1
#
_entry.id   AF-K9K3W9-F1
#
_cell.length_a   1.000
_cell.length_b   1.000
_cell.length_c   1.000
_cell.angle_alpha   90.00
_cell.angle_beta   90.00
_cell.angle_gamma   90.00
#
_symmetry.space_group_name_H-M   'P 1'
#
loop_
_entity.id
_entity.type
_entity.pdbx_description
1 polymer ?
#
loop_
_entity_poly.entity_id
_entity_poly.type
_entity_poly.pdbx_seq_one_letter_code
_entity_poly.pdbx_strand_id
1 'polypeptide(L)'
;RVSKNYRSVIRACMEEMHQVAIAAKDPACSHRFSSQVSILSAMELIWNLCEILFIEVAPAGPLLLHLLDWVRLHVCEVDNLLADVLGSENPRKHESFWKL
;
A
#
# COMPACT_ATOMS: atom_id res chain seq x y z
N ARG A 1 -17.54 -3.20 -13.12
CA ARG A 1 -18.49 -3.74 -12.10
C ARG A 1 -17.98 -5.05 -11.48
N VAL A 2 -17.56 -6.03 -12.29
CA VAL A 2 -16.97 -7.29 -11.79
C VAL A 2 -15.64 -7.09 -11.05
N SER A 3 -14.72 -6.26 -11.58
CA SER A 3 -13.45 -5.87 -10.93
C SER A 3 -13.64 -5.33 -9.51
N LYS A 4 -14.61 -4.41 -9.31
CA LYS A 4 -14.91 -3.82 -7.99
C LYS A 4 -15.43 -4.84 -6.97
N ASN A 5 -16.31 -5.74 -7.40
CA ASN A 5 -16.85 -6.77 -6.51
C ASN A 5 -15.77 -7.78 -6.09
N TYR A 6 -14.90 -8.16 -7.02
CA TYR A 6 -13.80 -9.07 -6.75
C TYR A 6 -12.81 -8.47 -5.73
N ARG A 7 -12.47 -7.18 -5.87
CA ARG A 7 -11.65 -6.46 -4.88
C ARG A 7 -12.28 -6.44 -3.49
N SER A 8 -13.60 -6.21 -3.41
CA SER A 8 -14.31 -6.24 -2.13
C SER A 8 -14.16 -7.60 -1.44
N VAL A 9 -14.28 -8.69 -2.20
CA VAL A 9 -14.12 -10.07 -1.67
C VAL A 9 -12.67 -10.33 -1.23
N ILE A 10 -11.68 -9.93 -2.05
CA ILE A 10 -10.27 -10.07 -1.68
C ILE A 10 -9.97 -9.29 -0.40
N ARG A 11 -10.45 -8.04 -0.28
CA ARG A 11 -10.23 -7.21 0.90
C ARG A 11 -10.86 -7.80 2.15
N ALA A 12 -12.10 -8.27 2.07
CA ALA A 12 -12.74 -8.96 3.19
C ALA A 12 -11.94 -10.19 3.63
N CYS A 13 -11.42 -10.96 2.67
CA CYS A 13 -10.57 -12.12 2.94
C CYS A 13 -9.23 -11.73 3.59
N MET A 14 -8.57 -10.69 3.09
CA MET A 14 -7.33 -10.15 3.68
C MET A 14 -7.55 -9.62 5.09
N GLU A 15 -8.63 -8.89 5.33
CA GLU A 15 -9.01 -8.39 6.66
C GLU A 15 -9.24 -9.55 7.63
N GLU A 16 -9.97 -10.58 7.23
CA GLU A 16 -10.20 -11.78 8.04
C GLU A 16 -8.88 -12.50 8.36
N MET A 17 -8.01 -12.73 7.37
CA MET A 17 -6.70 -13.34 7.60
C MET A 17 -5.81 -12.50 8.52
N HIS A 18 -5.87 -11.17 8.40
CA HIS A 18 -5.13 -10.28 9.29
C HIS A 18 -5.64 -10.38 10.74
N GLN A 19 -6.95 -10.44 10.95
CA GLN A 19 -7.52 -10.65 12.29
C GLN A 19 -7.10 -11.99 12.88
N VAL A 20 -7.09 -13.06 12.07
CA VAL A 20 -6.59 -14.37 12.49
C VAL A 20 -5.10 -14.32 12.83
N ALA A 21 -4.29 -13.59 12.06
CA ALA A 21 -2.87 -13.41 12.34
C ALA A 21 -2.61 -12.73 13.70
N ILE A 22 -3.41 -11.71 14.04
CA ILE A 22 -3.32 -10.98 15.31
C ILE A 22 -3.79 -11.86 16.48
N ALA A 23 -4.87 -12.62 16.29
CA ALA A 23 -5.44 -13.47 17.33
C ALA A 23 -4.66 -14.79 17.54
N ALA A 24 -3.76 -15.14 16.61
CA ALA A 24 -2.99 -16.38 16.68
C ALA A 24 -2.05 -16.39 17.89
N LYS A 25 -2.21 -17.41 18.74
CA LYS A 25 -1.31 -17.66 19.89
C LYS A 25 0.04 -18.24 19.49
N ASP A 26 0.08 -18.91 18.33
CA ASP A 26 1.31 -19.47 17.76
C ASP A 26 1.98 -18.45 16.83
N PRO A 27 3.23 -18.02 17.11
CA PRO A 27 3.98 -17.09 16.28
C PRO A 27 4.19 -17.59 14.84
N ALA A 28 4.35 -18.90 14.62
CA ALA A 28 4.56 -19.44 13.28
C ALA A 28 3.29 -19.30 12.42
N CYS A 29 2.13 -19.57 13.01
CA CYS A 29 0.82 -19.35 12.41
C CYS A 29 0.57 -17.87 12.09
N SER A 30 0.84 -16.97 13.04
CA SER A 30 0.72 -15.52 12.85
C SER A 30 1.58 -15.04 11.67
N HIS A 31 2.86 -15.44 11.62
CA HIS A 31 3.77 -15.08 10.55
C HIS A 31 3.29 -15.56 9.17
N ARG A 32 2.74 -16.78 9.08
CA ARG A 32 2.20 -17.33 7.82
C ARG A 32 1.03 -16.50 7.29
N PHE A 33 0.08 -16.14 8.14
CA PHE A 33 -1.06 -15.32 7.72
C PHE A 33 -0.64 -13.91 7.35
N SER A 34 0.25 -13.28 8.12
CA SER A 34 0.82 -11.97 7.77
C SER A 34 1.53 -12.01 6.41
N SER A 35 2.29 -13.07 6.12
CA SER A 35 2.94 -13.25 4.81
C SER A 35 1.92 -13.37 3.66
N GLN A 36 0.84 -14.11 3.85
CA GLN A 36 -0.23 -14.22 2.86
C GLN A 36 -0.94 -12.89 2.62
N VAL A 37 -1.22 -12.13 3.69
CA VAL A 37 -1.78 -10.77 3.58
C VAL A 37 -0.85 -9.88 2.77
N SER A 38 0.47 -9.89 3.04
CA SER A 38 1.44 -9.11 2.26
C SER A 38 1.45 -9.48 0.77
N ILE A 39 1.37 -10.76 0.43
CA ILE A 39 1.30 -11.23 -0.97
C ILE A 39 0.03 -10.71 -1.65
N LEU A 40 -1.13 -10.84 -1.00
CA LEU A 40 -2.41 -10.38 -1.55
C LEU A 40 -2.46 -8.86 -1.68
N SER A 41 -1.89 -8.12 -0.73
CA SER A 41 -1.71 -6.66 -0.84
C SER A 41 -0.88 -6.30 -2.08
N ALA A 42 0.24 -6.99 -2.33
CA ALA A 42 1.07 -6.75 -3.50
C ALA A 42 0.34 -7.10 -4.81
N MET A 43 -0.46 -8.16 -4.82
CA MET A 43 -1.30 -8.50 -5.99
C MET A 43 -2.38 -7.43 -6.25
N GLU A 44 -3.06 -6.94 -5.21
CA GLU A 44 -4.06 -5.86 -5.34
C GLU A 44 -3.41 -4.57 -5.88
N LEU A 45 -2.24 -4.21 -5.34
CA LEU A 45 -1.43 -3.07 -5.77
C LEU A 45 -1.14 -3.12 -7.28
N ILE A 46 -0.55 -4.24 -7.74
CA ILE A 46 -0.19 -4.45 -9.14
C ILE A 46 -1.42 -4.43 -10.04
N TRP A 47 -2.50 -5.10 -9.63
CA TRP A 47 -3.75 -5.07 -10.38
C TRP A 47 -4.25 -3.64 -10.52
N ASN A 48 -4.33 -2.88 -9.42
CA ASN A 48 -4.87 -1.53 -9.45
C ASN A 48 -4.04 -0.61 -10.38
N LEU A 49 -2.72 -0.76 -10.40
CA LEU A 49 -1.86 -0.08 -11.36
C LEU A 49 -2.16 -0.47 -12.81
N CYS A 50 -2.31 -1.77 -13.08
CA CYS A 50 -2.68 -2.25 -14.41
C CYS A 50 -4.05 -1.73 -14.86
N GLU A 51 -5.01 -1.57 -13.95
CA GLU A 51 -6.32 -1.01 -14.27
C GLU A 51 -6.19 0.47 -14.68
N ILE A 52 -5.40 1.26 -13.95
CA ILE A 52 -5.10 2.66 -14.29
C ILE A 52 -4.44 2.77 -15.67
N LEU A 53 -3.41 1.94 -15.93
CA LEU A 53 -2.60 2.04 -17.15
C LEU A 53 -3.30 1.49 -18.40
N PHE A 54 -4.01 0.37 -18.28
CA PHE A 54 -4.45 -0.41 -19.45
C PHE A 54 -5.97 -0.50 -19.61
N ILE A 55 -6.76 -0.27 -18.56
CA ILE A 55 -8.21 -0.45 -18.59
C ILE A 55 -8.95 0.88 -18.59
N GLU A 56 -8.57 1.84 -17.73
CA GLU A 56 -9.23 3.14 -17.65
C GLU A 56 -8.85 4.07 -18.82
N VAL A 57 -7.69 3.85 -19.46
CA VAL A 57 -7.19 4.56 -20.67
C VAL A 57 -7.45 6.07 -20.60
N ALA A 58 -7.12 6.68 -19.46
CA ALA A 58 -7.32 8.10 -19.25
C ALA A 58 -6.38 8.92 -20.17
N PRO A 59 -6.81 10.11 -20.65
CA PRO A 59 -5.90 11.04 -21.31
C PRO A 59 -4.69 11.37 -20.41
N ALA A 60 -3.57 11.77 -21.01
CA ALA A 60 -2.30 11.92 -20.30
C ALA A 60 -2.35 12.78 -19.01
N GLY A 61 -3.19 13.83 -18.98
CA GLY A 61 -3.37 14.68 -17.80
C GLY A 61 -4.01 13.95 -16.61
N PRO A 62 -5.25 13.44 -16.72
CA PRO A 62 -5.89 12.65 -15.67
C PRO A 62 -5.12 11.39 -15.25
N LEU A 63 -4.41 10.74 -16.18
CA LEU A 63 -3.57 9.58 -15.88
C LEU A 63 -2.49 9.90 -14.83
N LEU A 64 -1.83 11.04 -14.96
CA LEU A 64 -0.80 11.50 -14.00
C LEU A 64 -1.39 11.69 -12.59
N LEU A 65 -2.60 12.23 -12.49
CA LEU A 65 -3.29 12.39 -11.20
C LEU A 65 -3.64 11.04 -10.58
N HIS A 66 -4.17 10.10 -11.37
CA HIS A 66 -4.48 8.75 -10.89
C HIS A 66 -3.22 8.01 -10.40
N LEU A 67 -2.10 8.14 -11.12
CA LEU A 67 -0.82 7.55 -10.70
C LEU A 67 -0.27 8.21 -9.43
N LEU A 68 -0.39 9.52 -9.29
CA LEU A 68 0.06 10.23 -8.08
C LEU A 68 -0.75 9.80 -6.85
N ASP A 69 -2.07 9.73 -6.98
CA ASP A 69 -2.95 9.27 -5.90
C ASP A 69 -2.68 7.79 -5.56
N TRP A 70 -2.41 6.97 -6.57
CA TRP A 70 -2.01 5.58 -6.38
C TRP A 70 -0.74 5.44 -5.55
N VAL A 71 0.33 6.19 -5.87
CA VAL A 71 1.59 6.14 -5.12
C VAL A 71 1.37 6.56 -3.68
N ARG A 72 0.64 7.66 -3.44
CA ARG A 72 0.36 8.19 -2.10
C ARG A 72 -0.39 7.20 -1.21
N LEU A 73 -1.30 6.42 -1.78
CA LEU A 73 -2.11 5.47 -1.01
C LEU A 73 -1.36 4.17 -0.66
N HIS A 74 -0.26 3.86 -1.34
CA HIS A 74 0.40 2.56 -1.21
C HIS A 74 1.87 2.63 -0.77
N VAL A 75 2.51 3.81 -0.81
CA VAL A 75 3.90 4.02 -0.39
C VAL A 75 3.93 4.80 0.91
N CYS A 76 3.75 4.11 2.03
CA CYS A 76 3.76 4.71 3.37
C CYS A 76 5.18 4.99 3.92
N GLU A 77 6.23 4.56 3.22
CA GLU A 77 7.62 4.73 3.67
C GLU A 77 8.02 6.21 3.79
N VAL A 78 7.42 7.07 2.98
CA VAL A 78 7.65 8.53 3.00
C VAL A 78 7.15 9.14 4.31
N ASP A 79 6.05 8.64 4.89
CA ASP A 79 5.51 9.18 6.15
C ASP A 79 6.44 8.91 7.33
N ASN A 80 7.04 7.71 7.36
CA ASN A 80 8.02 7.37 8.39
C ASN A 80 9.30 8.19 8.25
N LEU A 81 9.79 8.39 7.01
CA LEU A 81 10.95 9.21 6.73
C LEU A 81 10.68 10.70 7.07
N LEU A 82 9.48 11.18 6.78
CA LEU A 82 9.03 12.53 7.13
C LEU A 82 9.05 12.76 8.64
N ALA A 83 8.51 11.81 9.42
CA ALA A 83 8.51 11.90 10.88
C ALA A 83 9.93 11.95 11.46
N ASP A 84 10.85 11.15 10.90
CA ASP A 84 12.26 11.12 11.29
C ASP A 84 12.97 12.46 11.01
N VAL A 85 12.85 12.98 9.78
CA VAL A 85 13.46 14.25 9.38
C VAL A 85 12.93 15.43 10.20
N LEU A 86 11.61 15.51 10.38
CA LEU A 86 10.97 16.59 11.14
C LEU A 86 11.24 16.50 12.65
N GLY A 87 11.45 15.29 13.17
CA GLY A 87 11.82 15.06 14.57
C GLY A 87 13.26 15.46 14.91
N SER A 88 14.12 15.66 13.90
CA SER A 88 15.50 16.07 14.12
C SER A 88 15.62 17.52 14.62
N GLU A 89 16.67 17.78 15.39
CA GLU A 89 16.94 19.12 15.97
C GLU A 89 17.12 20.21 14.90
N ASN A 90 17.59 19.81 13.70
CA ASN A 90 17.69 20.71 12.56
C ASN A 90 17.29 19.99 11.25
N PRO A 91 15.99 19.99 10.91
CA PRO A 91 15.46 19.25 9.76
C PRO A 91 16.17 19.58 8.45
N ARG A 92 16.56 20.84 8.25
CA ARG A 92 17.24 21.30 7.01
C ARG A 92 18.65 20.75 6.83
N LYS A 93 19.26 20.26 7.91
CA LYS A 93 20.59 19.62 7.90
C LYS A 93 20.51 18.09 7.98
N HIS A 94 19.30 17.54 8.10
CA HIS A 94 19.12 16.10 8.15
C HIS A 94 19.54 15.47 6.81
N GLU A 95 20.26 14.35 6.87
CA GLU A 95 20.84 13.71 5.68
C GLU A 95 19.79 13.28 4.64
N SER A 96 18.57 12.98 5.12
CA SER A 96 17.44 12.57 4.29
C SER A 96 16.54 13.71 3.85
N PHE A 97 16.80 14.96 4.25
CA PHE A 97 15.91 16.10 3.96
C PHE A 97 15.66 16.33 2.47
N TRP A 98 16.70 16.23 1.64
CA TRP A 98 16.59 16.41 0.18
C TRP A 98 16.20 15.13 -0.57
N LYS A 99 16.13 14.00 0.13
CA LYS A 99 15.69 12.71 -0.43
C LYS A 99 14.21 12.44 -0.16
N LEU A 100 13.58 13.33 0.61
CA LEU A 100 12.16 13.32 0.94
C LEU A 100 11.30 13.81 -0.22
#